data_AF-A0A183K9U1-F1
#
_entry.id   AF-A0A183K9U1-F1
#
_cell.length_a   1.000
_cell.length_b   1.000
_cell.length_c   1.000
_cell.angle_alpha   90.00
_cell.angle_beta   90.00
_cell.angle_gamma   90.00
#
_symmetry.space_group_name_H-M   'P 1'
#
loop_
_entity.id
_entity.type
_entity.pdbx_description
1 polymer ?
#
loop_
_entity_poly.entity_id
_entity_poly.type
_entity_poly.pdbx_seq_one_letter_code
_entity_poly.pdbx_strand_id
1 'polypeptide(L)'
;MLVINDSSHRNFYNEYRKQLNKMQTDESEKEIEVIGSKEIPLKPTLEQNAKKKSTKDIITLLPNQIISIAPFIATDLTSLSISLHLTAMKCSRPKINFQWYMKSLYDEVIKSIMPDNKPNSPIPVNQVTCPIITILNCPGRIGSIQSGKCKFLQEILLIPKPYLTPKELLDNLFIIKTKFSQTLMNKPNLIPQLICDNGASSVNIDKPEQAFDLLIEFLEQIQLNNHFYFGLFISPKGIFDTVS
;
A
#
# COMPACT_ATOMS: atom_id res chain seq x y z
N MET A 1 -14.03 -11.43 20.10
CA MET A 1 -14.52 -10.04 20.28
C MET A 1 -13.41 -9.13 19.80
N LEU A 2 -13.47 -8.67 18.55
CA LEU A 2 -12.51 -7.70 18.01
C LEU A 2 -12.90 -6.33 18.54
N VAL A 3 -12.27 -5.91 19.63
CA VAL A 3 -12.27 -4.50 20.03
C VAL A 3 -11.31 -3.81 19.08
N ILE A 4 -11.85 -3.25 17.99
CA ILE A 4 -11.10 -2.26 17.20
C ILE A 4 -10.76 -1.16 18.20
N ASN A 5 -9.47 -0.98 18.47
CA ASN A 5 -9.01 -0.03 19.46
C ASN A 5 -9.26 1.39 18.94
N ASP A 6 -10.45 1.93 19.23
CA ASP A 6 -10.97 3.24 18.82
C ASP A 6 -9.94 4.37 18.97
N SER A 7 -9.05 4.25 19.97
CA SER A 7 -7.98 5.20 20.25
C SER A 7 -6.98 5.34 19.08
N SER A 8 -6.61 4.24 18.43
CA SER A 8 -5.61 4.22 17.36
C SER A 8 -6.16 4.79 16.05
N HIS A 9 -7.40 4.46 15.71
CA HIS A 9 -8.08 4.99 14.52
C HIS A 9 -8.38 6.49 14.68
N ARG A 10 -8.82 6.90 15.89
CA ARG A 10 -9.06 8.30 16.23
C ARG A 10 -7.77 9.12 16.22
N ASN A 11 -6.66 8.58 16.72
CA ASN A 11 -5.38 9.25 16.69
C ASN A 11 -4.86 9.43 15.26
N PHE A 12 -4.96 8.40 14.42
CA PHE A 12 -4.63 8.52 12.99
C PHE A 12 -5.47 9.59 12.31
N TYR A 13 -6.79 9.57 12.51
CA TYR A 13 -7.69 10.55 11.92
C TYR A 13 -7.43 11.99 12.42
N ASN A 14 -7.07 12.15 13.70
CA ASN A 14 -6.73 13.44 14.29
C ASN A 14 -5.39 13.98 13.76
N GLU A 15 -4.36 13.15 13.66
CA GLU A 15 -3.06 13.49 13.03
C GLU A 15 -3.27 13.91 11.57
N TYR A 16 -4.08 13.14 10.83
CA TYR A 16 -4.39 13.42 9.44
C TYR A 16 -5.20 14.72 9.25
N ARG A 17 -6.18 14.99 10.12
CA ARG A 17 -6.92 16.26 10.16
C ARG A 17 -6.02 17.47 10.43
N LYS A 18 -5.02 17.33 11.30
CA LYS A 18 -4.06 18.41 11.56
C LYS A 18 -3.23 18.74 10.31
N GLN A 19 -2.83 17.73 9.54
CA GLN A 19 -2.10 17.94 8.29
C GLN A 19 -2.97 18.61 7.21
N LEU A 20 -4.24 18.22 7.11
CA LEU A 20 -5.21 18.86 6.20
C LEU A 20 -5.40 20.34 6.51
N ASN A 21 -5.61 20.68 7.79
CA ASN A 21 -5.78 22.07 8.19
C ASN A 21 -4.52 22.89 7.88
N LYS A 22 -3.33 22.32 8.11
CA LYS A 22 -2.05 22.99 7.80
C LYS A 22 -1.94 23.34 6.32
N MET A 23 -2.23 22.38 5.42
CA MET A 23 -2.21 22.60 3.97
C MET A 23 -3.21 23.69 3.52
N GLN A 24 -4.38 23.77 4.14
CA GLN A 24 -5.39 24.79 3.81
C GLN A 24 -4.95 26.21 4.23
N THR A 25 -4.30 26.35 5.38
CA THR A 25 -3.74 27.65 5.83
C THR A 25 -2.56 28.11 4.96
N ASP A 26 -1.62 27.22 4.64
CA ASP A 26 -0.43 27.55 3.84
C ASP A 26 -0.78 27.97 2.39
N GLU A 27 -1.93 27.54 1.86
CA GLU A 27 -2.44 27.98 0.55
C GLU A 27 -3.15 29.33 0.61
N SER A 28 -3.90 29.61 1.69
CA SER A 28 -4.58 30.90 1.88
C SER A 28 -3.60 32.08 1.99
N GLU A 29 -2.40 31.85 2.55
CA GLU A 29 -1.35 32.86 2.63
C GLU A 29 -0.70 33.15 1.27
N LYS A 30 -0.64 32.16 0.36
CA LYS A 30 -0.04 32.31 -0.98
C LYS A 30 -0.96 33.02 -1.97
N GLU A 31 -2.28 32.90 -1.85
CA GLU A 31 -3.22 33.63 -2.72
C GLU A 31 -3.23 35.14 -2.45
N ILE A 32 -2.88 35.58 -1.25
CA ILE A 32 -2.89 37.01 -0.87
C ILE A 32 -1.69 37.76 -1.48
N GLU A 33 -0.54 37.11 -1.68
CA GLU A 33 0.66 37.76 -2.26
C GLU A 33 0.57 38.02 -3.77
N VAL A 34 -0.29 37.31 -4.52
CA VAL A 34 -0.33 37.38 -6.00
C VAL A 34 -1.23 38.50 -6.54
N ILE A 35 -2.07 39.13 -5.70
CA ILE A 35 -3.05 40.14 -6.15
C ILE A 35 -2.44 41.57 -6.21
N GLY A 36 -1.20 41.75 -5.75
CA GLY A 36 -0.50 43.04 -5.84
C GLY A 36 0.46 43.15 -7.01
N SER A 37 0.08 43.87 -8.08
CA SER A 37 0.92 44.81 -8.89
C SER A 37 0.93 44.61 -10.41
N LYS A 38 0.46 45.67 -11.10
CA LYS A 38 0.88 46.26 -12.40
C LYS A 38 0.28 45.72 -13.71
N GLU A 39 -0.74 46.46 -14.17
CA GLU A 39 -1.14 46.61 -15.58
C GLU A 39 -0.04 47.29 -16.42
N ILE A 40 0.27 46.76 -17.61
CA ILE A 40 0.92 47.49 -18.72
C ILE A 40 0.27 47.06 -20.05
N PRO A 41 -0.02 47.99 -21.01
CA PRO A 41 -0.93 47.74 -22.13
C PRO A 41 -0.28 47.07 -23.36
N LEU A 42 -1.06 46.27 -24.07
CA LEU A 42 -0.77 45.67 -25.38
C LEU A 42 -0.72 46.74 -26.50
N LYS A 43 0.24 46.61 -27.42
CA LYS A 43 0.13 47.14 -28.80
C LYS A 43 0.49 46.05 -29.83
N PRO A 44 -0.24 45.96 -30.95
CA PRO A 44 -0.19 44.81 -31.87
C PRO A 44 0.70 45.07 -33.09
N THR A 45 1.27 44.04 -33.69
CA THR A 45 1.61 44.06 -35.13
C THR A 45 1.56 42.66 -35.73
N LEU A 46 0.73 42.54 -36.77
CA LEU A 46 0.64 41.48 -37.79
C LEU A 46 2.01 41.24 -38.45
N GLU A 47 2.37 40.16 -39.15
CA GLU A 47 1.72 38.97 -39.74
C GLU A 47 2.90 38.07 -40.20
N GLN A 48 2.73 36.74 -40.28
CA GLN A 48 3.15 35.92 -41.43
C GLN A 48 3.01 34.40 -41.17
N ASN A 49 1.99 33.84 -41.83
CA ASN A 49 1.94 32.59 -42.59
C ASN A 49 2.51 31.25 -42.06
N ALA A 50 1.60 30.27 -42.19
CA ALA A 50 1.82 28.85 -42.51
C ALA A 50 2.26 27.91 -41.38
N LYS A 51 1.27 27.28 -40.74
CA LYS A 51 0.95 25.84 -40.87
C LYS A 51 -0.10 25.49 -39.82
N LYS A 52 -1.14 24.77 -40.22
CA LYS A 52 -2.14 24.18 -39.32
C LYS A 52 -1.40 23.44 -38.18
N LYS A 53 -1.35 24.05 -36.98
CA LYS A 53 -1.01 23.33 -35.76
C LYS A 53 -2.13 22.33 -35.53
N SER A 54 -1.77 21.07 -35.41
CA SER A 54 -2.69 20.02 -34.99
C SER A 54 -3.46 20.50 -33.77
N THR A 55 -4.74 20.17 -33.73
CA THR A 55 -5.56 20.19 -32.52
C THR A 55 -4.69 19.68 -31.38
N LYS A 56 -4.21 20.58 -30.52
CA LYS A 56 -3.63 20.16 -29.25
C LYS A 56 -4.79 19.48 -28.56
N ASP A 57 -4.65 18.18 -28.32
CA ASP A 57 -5.52 17.47 -27.40
C ASP A 57 -5.75 18.39 -26.21
N ILE A 58 -7.00 18.76 -26.00
CA ILE A 58 -7.41 19.40 -24.76
C ILE A 58 -7.25 18.30 -23.73
N ILE A 59 -6.04 18.14 -23.22
CA ILE A 59 -5.80 17.43 -21.98
C ILE A 59 -6.61 18.22 -20.98
N THR A 60 -7.78 17.70 -20.61
CA THR A 60 -8.52 18.15 -19.45
C THR A 60 -7.58 18.05 -18.27
N LEU A 61 -6.90 19.16 -17.99
CA LEU A 61 -6.16 19.40 -16.77
C LEU A 61 -7.21 19.35 -15.67
N LEU A 62 -7.40 18.18 -15.09
CA LEU A 62 -8.06 18.04 -13.81
C LEU A 62 -7.40 19.07 -12.89
N PRO A 63 -8.17 20.00 -12.30
CA PRO A 63 -7.61 21.00 -11.41
C PRO A 63 -6.76 20.30 -10.35
N ASN A 64 -5.53 20.76 -10.14
CA ASN A 64 -4.60 20.17 -9.16
C ASN A 64 -5.24 20.06 -7.75
N GLN A 65 -6.21 20.92 -7.45
CA GLN A 65 -7.05 20.88 -6.25
C GLN A 65 -7.89 19.59 -6.12
N ILE A 66 -8.46 19.08 -7.22
CA ILE A 66 -9.21 17.82 -7.20
C ILE A 66 -8.26 16.66 -6.91
N ILE A 67 -7.06 16.70 -7.48
CA ILE A 67 -6.03 15.67 -7.29
C ILE A 67 -5.51 15.68 -5.83
N SER A 68 -5.32 16.87 -5.23
CA SER A 68 -4.85 16.97 -3.85
C SER A 68 -5.91 16.54 -2.83
N ILE A 69 -7.20 16.78 -3.10
CA ILE A 69 -8.29 16.43 -2.19
C ILE A 69 -8.75 14.97 -2.37
N ALA A 70 -8.54 14.36 -3.54
CA ALA A 70 -9.02 13.00 -3.86
C ALA A 70 -8.63 11.93 -2.80
N PRO A 71 -7.41 11.87 -2.25
CA PRO A 71 -7.08 10.91 -1.20
C PRO A 71 -7.90 11.07 0.08
N PHE A 72 -8.20 12.32 0.45
CA PHE A 72 -9.00 12.64 1.64
C PHE A 72 -10.45 12.18 1.45
N ILE A 73 -11.06 12.52 0.32
CA ILE A 73 -12.43 12.09 -0.01
C ILE A 73 -12.50 10.56 -0.11
N ALA A 74 -11.51 9.92 -0.74
CA ALA A 74 -11.45 8.47 -0.84
C ALA A 74 -11.39 7.80 0.55
N THR A 75 -10.63 8.39 1.49
CA THR A 75 -10.54 7.91 2.87
C THR A 75 -11.89 8.03 3.59
N ASP A 76 -12.54 9.19 3.51
CA ASP A 76 -13.83 9.44 4.15
C ASP A 76 -14.94 8.51 3.61
N LEU A 77 -15.01 8.37 2.28
CA LEU A 77 -15.98 7.48 1.62
C LEU A 77 -15.71 6.01 1.96
N THR A 78 -14.45 5.60 2.04
CA THR A 78 -14.08 4.23 2.45
C THR A 78 -14.50 3.97 3.90
N SER A 79 -14.23 4.91 4.80
CA SER A 79 -14.61 4.80 6.21
C SER A 79 -16.12 4.72 6.40
N LEU A 80 -16.87 5.59 5.70
CA LEU A 80 -18.32 5.56 5.68
C LEU A 80 -18.85 4.22 5.15
N SER A 81 -18.33 3.73 4.02
CA SER A 81 -18.71 2.46 3.41
C SER A 81 -18.51 1.28 4.37
N ILE A 82 -17.32 1.16 4.97
CA ILE A 82 -17.02 0.11 5.96
C ILE A 82 -17.97 0.21 7.16
N SER A 83 -18.20 1.42 7.68
CA SER A 83 -19.05 1.66 8.84
C SER A 83 -20.51 1.28 8.58
N LEU A 84 -21.03 1.58 7.39
CA LEU A 84 -22.37 1.19 6.97
C LEU A 84 -22.52 -0.33 6.90
N HIS A 85 -21.55 -1.03 6.30
CA HIS A 85 -21.56 -2.50 6.24
C HIS A 85 -21.48 -3.14 7.63
N LEU A 86 -20.63 -2.63 8.53
CA LEU A 86 -20.56 -3.09 9.91
C LEU A 86 -21.87 -2.85 10.67
N THR A 87 -22.53 -1.72 10.42
CA THR A 87 -23.82 -1.39 11.04
C THR A 87 -24.93 -2.29 10.51
N ALA A 88 -25.01 -2.47 9.19
CA ALA A 88 -25.97 -3.37 8.55
C ALA A 88 -25.80 -4.81 9.05
N MET A 89 -24.56 -5.30 9.18
CA MET A 89 -24.25 -6.59 9.80
C MET A 89 -24.81 -6.67 11.24
N LYS A 90 -24.61 -5.65 12.07
CA LYS A 90 -25.13 -5.65 13.46
C LYS A 90 -26.66 -5.59 13.53
N CYS A 91 -27.31 -4.94 12.57
CA CYS A 91 -28.76 -4.83 12.47
C CYS A 91 -29.42 -6.08 11.84
N SER A 92 -28.64 -6.95 11.20
CA SER A 92 -29.14 -8.17 10.57
C SER A 92 -29.79 -9.13 11.59
N ARG A 93 -30.82 -9.84 11.13
CA ARG A 93 -31.51 -10.89 11.90
C ARG A 93 -31.61 -12.15 11.02
N PRO A 94 -30.98 -13.27 11.41
CA PRO A 94 -30.18 -13.49 12.62
C PRO A 94 -28.88 -12.68 12.62
N LYS A 95 -28.28 -12.47 13.81
CA LYS A 95 -26.95 -11.86 13.91
C LYS A 95 -25.94 -12.75 13.22
N ILE A 96 -25.33 -12.25 12.14
CA ILE A 96 -24.26 -12.94 11.41
C ILE A 96 -22.90 -12.31 11.71
N ASN A 97 -21.83 -13.07 11.52
CA ASN A 97 -20.48 -12.52 11.58
C ASN A 97 -20.14 -11.77 10.27
N PHE A 98 -19.03 -11.03 10.27
CA PHE A 98 -18.64 -10.19 9.13
C PHE A 98 -18.36 -11.01 7.86
N GLN A 99 -17.77 -12.21 7.99
CA GLN A 99 -17.47 -13.08 6.84
C GLN A 99 -18.74 -13.55 6.15
N TRP A 100 -19.74 -13.97 6.92
CA TRP A 100 -21.05 -14.37 6.40
C TRP A 100 -21.79 -13.18 5.77
N TYR A 101 -21.73 -12.00 6.39
CA TYR A 101 -22.32 -10.78 5.81
C TYR A 101 -21.69 -10.43 4.45
N MET A 102 -20.36 -10.39 4.38
CA MET A 102 -19.66 -10.07 3.13
C MET A 102 -19.90 -11.11 2.04
N LYS A 103 -20.01 -12.40 2.40
CA LYS A 103 -20.40 -13.43 1.43
C LYS A 103 -21.81 -13.21 0.90
N SER A 104 -22.79 -12.96 1.77
CA SER A 104 -24.17 -12.71 1.33
C SER A 104 -24.25 -11.51 0.40
N LEU A 105 -23.53 -10.42 0.71
CA LEU A 105 -23.43 -9.24 -0.15
C LEU A 105 -22.79 -9.60 -1.50
N TYR A 106 -21.69 -10.35 -1.49
CA TYR A 106 -21.02 -10.80 -2.72
C TYR A 106 -21.96 -11.65 -3.58
N ASP A 107 -22.64 -12.63 -2.98
CA ASP A 107 -23.58 -13.50 -3.69
C ASP A 107 -24.75 -12.71 -4.27
N GLU A 108 -25.24 -11.67 -3.58
CA GLU A 108 -26.28 -10.77 -4.06
C GLU A 108 -25.81 -9.93 -5.26
N VAL A 109 -24.61 -9.35 -5.18
CA VAL A 109 -24.01 -8.55 -6.26
C VAL A 109 -23.69 -9.41 -7.49
N ILE A 110 -23.15 -10.61 -7.31
CA ILE A 110 -22.87 -11.52 -8.43
C ILE A 110 -24.16 -11.95 -9.10
N LYS A 111 -25.22 -12.27 -8.33
CA LYS A 111 -26.53 -12.61 -8.90
C LYS A 111 -27.16 -11.47 -9.68
N SER A 112 -26.96 -10.22 -9.27
CA SER A 112 -27.51 -9.07 -10.00
C SER A 112 -26.75 -8.76 -11.29
N ILE A 113 -25.44 -9.04 -11.34
CA ILE A 113 -24.59 -8.79 -12.51
C ILE A 113 -24.59 -9.98 -13.49
N MET A 114 -24.74 -11.22 -12.99
CA MET A 114 -24.70 -12.44 -13.78
C MET A 114 -25.86 -13.38 -13.40
N PRO A 115 -27.11 -13.06 -13.79
CA PRO A 115 -28.29 -13.84 -13.40
C PRO A 115 -28.29 -15.28 -13.95
N ASP A 116 -27.66 -15.52 -15.11
CA ASP A 116 -27.71 -16.82 -15.82
C ASP A 116 -26.49 -17.73 -15.57
N ASN A 117 -25.41 -17.20 -14.99
CA ASN A 117 -24.22 -18.00 -14.69
C ASN A 117 -24.28 -18.51 -13.26
N LYS A 118 -24.44 -19.83 -13.11
CA LYS A 118 -24.13 -20.48 -11.82
C LYS A 118 -22.68 -20.13 -11.47
N PRO A 119 -22.41 -19.48 -10.33
CA PRO A 119 -21.04 -19.18 -9.95
C PRO A 119 -20.26 -20.50 -9.86
N ASN A 120 -19.09 -20.53 -10.50
CA ASN A 120 -18.16 -21.66 -10.43
C ASN A 120 -17.68 -21.78 -8.98
N SER A 121 -18.36 -22.64 -8.23
CA SER A 121 -18.17 -22.96 -6.80
C SER A 121 -18.47 -21.83 -5.80
N PRO A 122 -19.17 -22.14 -4.69
CA PRO A 122 -19.41 -21.16 -3.63
C PRO A 122 -18.10 -20.82 -2.91
N ILE A 123 -17.83 -19.53 -2.67
CA ILE A 123 -16.70 -19.10 -1.85
C ILE A 123 -16.87 -19.70 -0.43
N PRO A 124 -15.93 -20.52 0.06
CA PRO A 124 -16.03 -21.12 1.38
C PRO A 124 -15.84 -20.05 2.46
N VAL A 125 -16.82 -19.92 3.35
CA VAL A 125 -16.89 -18.82 4.35
C VAL A 125 -15.86 -18.96 5.48
N ASN A 126 -15.26 -20.15 5.59
CA ASN A 126 -14.35 -20.53 6.67
C ASN A 126 -12.93 -20.82 6.20
N GLN A 127 -12.58 -20.52 4.94
CA GLN A 127 -11.19 -20.63 4.51
C GLN A 127 -10.44 -19.38 4.95
N VAL A 128 -9.53 -19.56 5.91
CA VAL A 128 -8.53 -18.55 6.23
C VAL A 128 -7.59 -18.45 5.04
N THR A 129 -7.52 -17.26 4.45
CA THR A 129 -6.59 -17.00 3.33
C THR A 129 -5.16 -17.21 3.77
N CYS A 130 -4.34 -17.81 2.92
CA CYS A 130 -2.89 -17.90 3.10
C CYS A 130 -2.30 -16.48 3.20
N PRO A 131 -1.76 -16.06 4.36
CA PRO A 131 -1.23 -14.71 4.49
C PRO A 131 0.10 -14.61 3.75
N ILE A 132 0.29 -13.51 3.02
CA ILE A 132 1.57 -13.16 2.41
C ILE A 132 2.28 -12.23 3.38
N ILE A 133 3.42 -12.66 3.93
CA ILE A 133 4.13 -11.93 4.98
C ILE A 133 5.34 -11.22 4.38
N THR A 134 5.43 -9.90 4.52
CA THR A 134 6.68 -9.19 4.21
C THR A 134 7.74 -9.51 5.26
N ILE A 135 8.86 -10.11 4.87
CA ILE A 135 9.97 -10.44 5.78
C ILE A 135 11.11 -9.42 5.71
N LEU A 136 11.35 -8.87 4.52
CA LEU A 136 12.38 -7.88 4.27
C LEU A 136 11.84 -6.75 3.40
N ASN A 137 12.14 -5.52 3.80
CA ASN A 137 12.05 -4.36 2.92
C ASN A 137 13.42 -4.08 2.29
N CYS A 138 13.40 -3.86 0.99
CA CYS A 138 14.58 -3.61 0.17
C CYS A 138 14.61 -2.13 -0.28
N PRO A 139 15.74 -1.67 -0.86
CA PRO A 139 15.95 -0.25 -1.17
C PRO A 139 14.85 0.38 -2.01
N GLY A 140 14.18 -0.39 -2.88
CA GLY A 140 13.10 0.10 -3.73
C GLY A 140 11.83 0.54 -3.00
N ARG A 141 11.63 0.18 -1.73
CA ARG A 141 10.45 0.59 -0.96
C ARG A 141 10.65 1.87 -0.17
N ILE A 142 11.84 2.05 0.39
CA ILE A 142 12.12 3.10 1.37
C ILE A 142 12.73 4.35 0.69
N GLY A 143 13.12 4.24 -0.59
CA GLY A 143 13.76 5.36 -1.28
C GLY A 143 15.07 5.75 -0.58
N SER A 144 15.46 7.02 -0.69
CA SER A 144 16.77 7.60 -0.34
C SER A 144 17.34 7.33 1.06
N ILE A 145 16.61 6.65 1.95
CA ILE A 145 17.09 6.23 3.29
C ILE A 145 18.04 5.03 3.18
N GLN A 146 17.89 4.21 2.13
CA GLN A 146 18.72 3.02 1.90
C GLN A 146 19.77 3.27 0.81
N SER A 147 21.01 2.85 1.08
CA SER A 147 22.16 3.04 0.18
C SER A 147 22.36 1.91 -0.83
N GLY A 148 21.56 0.83 -0.75
CA GLY A 148 21.69 -0.33 -1.64
C GLY A 148 21.35 -0.02 -3.10
N LYS A 149 22.05 -0.66 -4.04
CA LYS A 149 21.85 -0.46 -5.49
C LYS A 149 20.61 -1.14 -6.06
N CYS A 150 20.01 -2.09 -5.35
CA CYS A 150 18.86 -2.86 -5.82
C CYS A 150 17.53 -2.08 -5.64
N LYS A 151 17.34 -1.01 -6.42
CA LYS A 151 16.18 -0.10 -6.30
C LYS A 151 14.87 -0.65 -6.88
N PHE A 152 14.92 -1.69 -7.71
CA PHE A 152 13.70 -2.28 -8.28
C PHE A 152 12.99 -3.23 -7.31
N LEU A 153 13.74 -3.85 -6.39
CA LEU A 153 13.18 -4.77 -5.41
C LEU A 153 12.67 -3.98 -4.22
N GLN A 154 11.37 -4.10 -3.93
CA GLN A 154 10.74 -3.40 -2.82
C GLN A 154 10.64 -4.27 -1.58
N GLU A 155 10.20 -5.51 -1.75
CA GLU A 155 9.95 -6.42 -0.63
C GLU A 155 10.25 -7.87 -1.00
N ILE A 156 10.65 -8.63 0.01
CA ILE A 156 10.67 -10.08 -0.05
C ILE A 156 9.59 -10.60 0.88
N LEU A 157 8.85 -11.58 0.38
CA LEU A 157 7.65 -12.10 0.98
C LEU A 157 7.86 -13.57 1.34
N LEU A 158 7.34 -13.99 2.50
CA LEU A 158 7.15 -15.38 2.86
C LEU A 158 5.71 -15.77 2.60
N ILE A 159 5.51 -16.81 1.81
CA ILE A 159 4.21 -17.37 1.49
C ILE A 159 4.14 -18.77 2.11
N PRO A 160 3.32 -19.01 3.15
CA PRO A 160 3.26 -20.30 3.79
C PRO A 160 2.74 -21.38 2.85
N LYS A 161 3.32 -22.58 2.94
CA LYS A 161 2.85 -23.72 2.16
C LYS A 161 1.46 -24.17 2.64
N PRO A 162 0.63 -24.72 1.74
CA PRO A 162 -0.79 -24.98 2.02
C PRO A 162 -1.06 -26.02 3.10
N TYR A 163 -0.06 -26.81 3.49
CA TYR A 163 -0.18 -27.80 4.56
C TYR A 163 -0.04 -27.20 5.97
N LEU A 164 0.41 -25.95 6.10
CA LEU A 164 0.59 -25.31 7.40
C LEU A 164 -0.74 -24.91 8.02
N THR A 165 -0.98 -25.34 9.24
CA THR A 165 -2.13 -24.88 10.01
C THR A 165 -1.92 -23.43 10.48
N PRO A 166 -3.00 -22.65 10.73
CA PRO A 166 -2.87 -21.29 11.24
C PRO A 166 -2.06 -21.19 12.55
N LYS A 167 -2.14 -22.22 13.41
CA LYS A 167 -1.40 -22.26 14.67
C LYS A 167 0.10 -22.43 14.41
N GLU A 168 0.48 -23.44 13.62
CA GLU A 168 1.88 -23.68 13.25
C GLU A 168 2.48 -22.47 12.53
N LEU A 169 1.70 -21.81 11.67
CA LEU A 169 2.12 -20.60 10.99
C LEU A 169 2.45 -19.48 11.98
N LEU A 170 1.59 -19.23 12.96
CA LEU A 170 1.83 -18.20 13.98
C LEU A 170 3.07 -18.52 14.81
N ASP A 171 3.23 -19.77 15.24
CA ASP A 171 4.40 -20.22 16.00
C ASP A 171 5.69 -20.05 15.19
N ASN A 172 5.68 -20.46 13.92
CA ASN A 172 6.79 -20.29 12.99
C ASN A 172 7.14 -18.81 12.75
N LEU A 173 6.14 -17.94 12.56
CA LEU A 173 6.35 -16.51 12.37
C LEU A 173 6.94 -15.84 13.61
N PHE A 174 6.55 -16.29 14.81
CA PHE A 174 7.12 -15.78 16.05
C PHE A 174 8.61 -16.13 16.17
N ILE A 175 8.97 -17.38 15.85
CA ILE A 175 10.38 -17.83 15.81
C ILE A 175 11.17 -17.05 14.76
N ILE A 176 10.60 -16.87 13.56
CA ILE A 176 11.23 -16.10 12.48
C ILE A 176 11.49 -14.67 12.94
N LYS A 177 10.47 -13.96 13.44
CA LYS A 177 10.62 -12.56 13.84
C LYS A 177 11.68 -12.35 14.93
N THR A 178 11.68 -13.22 15.93
CA THR A 178 12.60 -13.14 17.07
C THR A 178 14.03 -13.44 16.67
N LYS A 179 14.27 -14.53 15.94
CA LYS A 179 15.63 -14.94 15.55
C LYS A 179 16.18 -14.14 14.39
N PHE A 180 15.35 -13.74 13.43
CA PHE A 180 15.82 -13.04 12.23
C PHE A 180 16.43 -11.68 12.57
N SER A 181 15.81 -10.95 13.51
CA SER A 181 16.36 -9.69 14.01
C SER A 181 17.75 -9.89 14.63
N GLN A 182 17.96 -10.97 15.39
CA GLN A 182 19.26 -11.30 15.97
C GLN A 182 20.29 -11.66 14.90
N THR A 183 19.92 -12.47 13.91
CA THR A 183 20.79 -12.84 12.78
C THR A 183 21.25 -11.61 12.01
N LEU A 184 20.36 -10.66 11.76
CA LEU A 184 20.69 -9.41 11.08
C LEU A 184 21.70 -8.56 11.87
N MET A 185 21.53 -8.43 13.19
CA MET A 185 22.46 -7.68 14.04
C MET A 185 23.88 -8.26 14.06
N ASN A 186 24.00 -9.58 13.87
CA ASN A 186 25.28 -10.28 13.92
C ASN A 186 26.02 -10.29 12.56
N LYS A 187 25.40 -9.83 11.47
CA LYS A 187 26.05 -9.81 10.15
C LYS A 187 26.75 -8.46 9.90
N PRO A 188 28.10 -8.44 9.87
CA PRO A 188 28.88 -7.19 9.81
C PRO A 188 28.70 -6.40 8.51
N ASN A 189 28.21 -7.05 7.44
CA ASN A 189 28.04 -6.43 6.12
C ASN A 189 26.64 -5.83 5.90
N LEU A 190 25.74 -5.90 6.90
CA LEU A 190 24.38 -5.38 6.82
C LEU A 190 24.21 -4.21 7.81
N ILE A 191 24.44 -2.98 7.33
CA ILE A 191 24.36 -1.71 8.07
C ILE A 191 23.01 -1.02 7.78
N PRO A 192 22.44 -0.21 8.68
CA PRO A 192 21.77 -0.61 9.92
C PRO A 192 20.31 -1.06 9.66
N GLN A 193 19.80 -1.90 10.55
CA GLN A 193 18.40 -2.35 10.54
C GLN A 193 17.46 -1.18 10.85
N LEU A 194 16.64 -0.79 9.88
CA LEU A 194 15.44 0.03 10.11
C LEU A 194 14.24 -0.91 10.14
N ILE A 195 13.47 -0.88 11.23
CA ILE A 195 12.13 -1.47 11.23
C ILE A 195 11.22 -0.48 10.51
N CYS A 196 10.55 -0.93 9.45
CA CYS A 196 9.67 -0.06 8.66
C CYS A 196 8.23 -0.07 9.20
N ASP A 197 7.38 0.75 8.61
CA ASP A 197 5.98 0.92 9.00
C ASP A 197 5.15 -0.37 8.94
N ASN A 198 5.52 -1.32 8.07
CA ASN A 198 4.92 -2.65 7.98
C ASN A 198 5.45 -3.64 9.04
N GLY A 199 6.39 -3.23 9.89
CA GLY A 199 7.01 -4.04 10.93
C GLY A 199 8.11 -4.99 10.47
N ALA A 200 8.47 -5.00 9.18
CA ALA A 200 9.55 -5.83 8.65
C ALA A 200 10.91 -5.12 8.74
N SER A 201 11.97 -5.91 8.83
CA SER A 201 13.34 -5.41 8.83
C SER A 201 13.73 -4.92 7.44
N SER A 202 14.53 -3.87 7.40
CA SER A 202 15.11 -3.39 6.17
C SER A 202 16.58 -3.71 6.04
N VAL A 203 16.99 -4.08 4.83
CA VAL A 203 18.37 -4.46 4.50
C VAL A 203 18.86 -3.72 3.28
N ASN A 204 20.09 -3.21 3.35
CA ASN A 204 20.79 -2.67 2.20
C ASN A 204 21.34 -3.83 1.37
N ILE A 205 20.86 -3.95 0.14
CA ILE A 205 21.28 -4.98 -0.81
C ILE A 205 21.62 -4.35 -2.15
N ASP A 206 22.67 -4.85 -2.78
CA ASP A 206 23.09 -4.44 -4.11
C ASP A 206 22.53 -5.35 -5.20
N LYS A 207 22.30 -6.61 -4.85
CA LYS A 207 21.78 -7.65 -5.73
C LYS A 207 20.62 -8.40 -5.06
N PRO A 208 19.58 -8.80 -5.80
CA PRO A 208 18.45 -9.53 -5.22
C PRO A 208 18.87 -10.86 -4.58
N GLU A 209 19.87 -11.54 -5.12
CA GLU A 209 20.39 -12.82 -4.63
C GLU A 209 20.87 -12.72 -3.18
N GLN A 210 21.50 -11.61 -2.79
CA GLN A 210 22.01 -11.40 -1.43
C GLN A 210 20.91 -11.54 -0.36
N ALA A 211 19.69 -11.11 -0.70
CA ALA A 211 18.57 -11.17 0.21
C ALA A 211 17.95 -12.57 0.26
N PHE A 212 17.97 -13.30 -0.85
CA PHE A 212 17.60 -14.71 -0.88
C PHE A 212 18.58 -15.59 -0.12
N ASP A 213 19.88 -15.43 -0.37
CA ASP A 213 20.94 -16.18 0.32
C ASP A 213 20.82 -15.99 1.83
N LEU A 214 20.62 -14.74 2.28
CA LEU A 214 20.38 -14.41 3.67
C LEU A 214 19.15 -15.13 4.26
N LEU A 215 18.03 -15.14 3.53
CA LEU A 215 16.80 -15.78 4.00
C LEU A 215 16.88 -17.29 3.98
N ILE A 216 17.50 -17.89 2.96
CA ILE A 216 17.70 -19.34 2.85
C ILE A 216 18.58 -19.82 3.99
N GLU A 217 19.74 -19.19 4.16
CA GLU A 217 20.67 -19.50 5.26
C GLU A 217 19.98 -19.41 6.62
N PHE A 218 19.20 -18.34 6.84
CA PHE A 218 18.45 -18.15 8.07
C PHE A 218 17.39 -19.24 8.29
N LEU A 219 16.57 -19.52 7.27
CA LEU A 219 15.51 -20.52 7.37
C LEU A 219 16.06 -21.94 7.54
N GLU A 220 17.22 -22.25 6.97
CA GLU A 220 17.95 -23.50 7.22
C GLU A 220 18.43 -23.60 8.66
N GLN A 221 19.03 -22.53 9.21
CA GLN A 221 19.48 -22.48 10.61
C GLN A 221 18.36 -22.73 11.60
N ILE A 222 17.13 -22.27 11.31
CA ILE A 222 15.97 -22.48 12.16
C ILE A 222 15.10 -23.68 11.75
N GLN A 223 15.53 -24.47 10.77
CA GLN A 223 14.84 -25.67 10.26
C GLN A 223 13.44 -25.42 9.67
N LEU A 224 13.21 -24.23 9.10
CA LEU A 224 11.95 -23.83 8.47
C LEU A 224 12.04 -23.62 6.95
N ASN A 225 13.17 -23.95 6.33
CA ASN A 225 13.41 -23.81 4.88
C ASN A 225 12.32 -24.45 4.00
N ASN A 226 11.73 -25.56 4.43
CA ASN A 226 10.68 -26.24 3.67
C ASN A 226 9.28 -25.68 3.89
N HIS A 227 9.05 -24.75 4.81
CA HIS A 227 7.71 -24.33 5.26
C HIS A 227 7.12 -23.18 4.43
N PHE A 228 7.96 -22.46 3.68
CA PHE A 228 7.57 -21.25 2.98
C PHE A 228 8.02 -21.29 1.51
N TYR A 229 7.24 -20.68 0.63
CA TYR A 229 7.72 -20.17 -0.66
C TYR A 229 8.18 -18.73 -0.48
N PHE A 230 9.07 -18.29 -1.37
CA PHE A 230 9.46 -16.89 -1.45
C PHE A 230 8.64 -16.16 -2.52
N GLY A 231 8.16 -14.98 -2.17
CA GLY A 231 7.56 -14.02 -3.10
C GLY A 231 8.43 -12.78 -3.22
N LEU A 232 8.31 -12.10 -4.35
CA LEU A 232 8.99 -10.84 -4.63
C LEU A 232 7.95 -9.77 -4.94
N PHE A 233 8.08 -8.63 -4.28
CA PHE A 233 7.40 -7.42 -4.69
C PHE A 233 8.39 -6.50 -5.40
N ILE A 234 8.17 -6.33 -6.70
CA ILE A 234 9.04 -5.53 -7.57
C ILE A 234 8.30 -4.26 -7.99
N SER A 235 9.04 -3.16 -8.08
CA SER A 235 8.59 -1.95 -8.76
C SER A 235 9.29 -1.86 -10.10
N PRO A 236 8.58 -2.09 -11.22
CA PRO A 236 9.16 -2.00 -12.55
C PRO A 236 9.76 -0.62 -12.83
N LYS A 237 9.21 0.44 -12.22
CA LYS A 237 9.73 1.81 -12.34
C LYS A 237 11.14 1.94 -11.77
N GLY A 238 11.54 1.11 -10.81
CA GLY A 238 12.90 1.10 -10.26
C GLY A 238 13.93 0.35 -11.13
N ILE A 239 13.51 -0.31 -12.22
CA ILE A 239 14.39 -0.93 -13.22
C ILE A 239 14.84 0.11 -14.25
N PHE A 240 13.98 1.08 -14.54
CA PHE A 240 14.28 2.14 -15.48
C PHE A 240 14.96 3.28 -14.74
N ASP A 241 16.25 3.51 -15.01
CA ASP A 241 16.90 4.76 -14.67
C ASP A 241 16.13 5.87 -15.38
N THR A 242 15.37 6.67 -14.62
CA THR A 242 14.98 7.99 -15.09
C THR A 242 16.24 8.84 -15.10
N VAL A 243 17.01 8.75 -16.18
CA VAL A 243 17.91 9.84 -16.56
C VAL A 243 17.02 11.02 -16.88
N SER A 244 16.89 11.93 -15.93
CA SER A 244 16.37 13.29 -16.11
C SER A 244 16.90 14.17 -14.99
#